data_AF-A0A5D2WMM2-F1
#
_entry.id   AF-A0A5D2WMM2-F1
#
_cell.length_a   1.000
_cell.length_b   1.000
_cell.length_c   1.000
_cell.angle_alpha   90.00
_cell.angle_beta   90.00
_cell.angle_gamma   90.00
#
_symmetry.space_group_name_H-M   'P 1'
#
loop_
_entity.id
_entity.type
_entity.pdbx_description
1 polymer ?
#
loop_
_entity_poly.entity_id
_entity_poly.type
_entity_poly.pdbx_seq_one_letter_code
_entity_poly.pdbx_strand_id
1 'polypeptide(L)'
;MSAPSTSCRINVFWHDGMLNHDTGKGVFDTVLEKHPENSDRIRNIVSILSKGPISSYISWHSGSPATIHQLLSFHSQDSGCKKVLVLDIDVHYGNGTAEGFYRSDKVLTVWLHMNHGSWGPSHPQNGTVDELGEGEGFGYNLNVPLPNGSGDEGYGYAMREVVIPAVEKFEPDMMVLVIGQDSSAFDPNGRQCLTMDGS
;
A
#
# COMPACT_ATOMS: atom_id res chain seq x y z
N MET A 1 -4.67 5.51 -41.37
CA MET A 1 -4.29 4.89 -40.10
C MET A 1 -4.93 5.72 -39.00
N SER A 2 -5.97 5.20 -38.34
CA SER A 2 -6.67 5.87 -37.25
C SER A 2 -5.81 5.83 -35.98
N ALA A 3 -5.67 6.97 -35.30
CA ALA A 3 -4.99 7.06 -34.01
C ALA A 3 -5.69 6.17 -32.96
N PRO A 4 -4.96 5.58 -32.00
CA PRO A 4 -5.58 4.83 -30.90
C PRO A 4 -6.49 5.76 -30.08
N SER A 5 -7.63 5.29 -29.61
CA SER A 5 -8.51 6.09 -28.76
C SER A 5 -7.84 6.35 -27.40
N THR A 6 -7.76 7.62 -27.03
CA THR A 6 -7.10 8.11 -25.80
C THR A 6 -8.06 8.10 -24.61
N SER A 7 -8.49 6.94 -24.12
CA SER A 7 -9.50 6.92 -23.04
C SER A 7 -9.00 6.58 -21.63
N CYS A 8 -7.74 6.14 -21.45
CA CYS A 8 -7.23 5.87 -20.10
C CYS A 8 -6.42 7.07 -19.60
N ARG A 9 -7.03 7.89 -18.74
CA ARG A 9 -6.34 8.95 -18.00
C ARG A 9 -6.05 8.48 -16.57
N ILE A 10 -4.86 8.77 -16.07
CA ILE A 10 -4.47 8.51 -14.68
C ILE A 10 -4.87 9.74 -13.86
N ASN A 11 -5.79 9.58 -12.92
CA ASN A 11 -6.20 10.67 -12.03
C ASN A 11 -5.25 10.73 -10.84
N VAL A 12 -4.58 11.86 -10.64
CA VAL A 12 -3.67 12.09 -9.50
C VAL A 12 -4.28 13.15 -8.60
N PHE A 13 -4.51 12.81 -7.34
CA PHE A 13 -5.03 13.73 -6.32
C PHE A 13 -3.87 14.27 -5.50
N TRP A 14 -3.71 15.59 -5.45
CA TRP A 14 -2.56 16.25 -4.84
C TRP A 14 -2.94 17.55 -4.13
N HIS A 15 -2.22 17.88 -3.05
CA HIS A 15 -2.34 19.18 -2.38
C HIS A 15 -0.95 19.62 -1.90
N ASP A 16 -0.54 20.85 -2.22
CA ASP A 16 0.82 21.34 -1.92
C ASP A 16 1.16 21.35 -0.43
N GLY A 17 0.14 21.42 0.42
CA GLY A 17 0.29 21.30 1.88
C GLY A 17 0.98 20.00 2.35
N MET A 18 0.99 18.93 1.53
CA MET A 18 1.72 17.70 1.85
C MET A 18 3.23 17.92 1.96
N LEU A 19 3.79 18.94 1.29
CA LEU A 19 5.21 19.29 1.37
C LEU A 19 5.61 19.99 2.67
N ASN A 20 4.62 20.44 3.45
CA ASN A 20 4.85 21.08 4.75
C ASN A 20 5.01 20.07 5.89
N HIS A 21 4.81 18.77 5.63
CA HIS A 21 5.04 17.74 6.61
C HIS A 21 6.54 17.66 6.95
N ASP A 22 6.84 17.83 8.24
CA ASP A 22 8.18 17.72 8.82
C ASP A 22 8.12 16.78 10.02
N THR A 23 8.62 15.57 9.81
CA THR A 23 8.78 14.52 10.82
C THR A 23 9.92 14.81 11.81
N GLY A 24 10.69 15.88 11.60
CA GLY A 24 11.87 16.20 12.39
C GLY A 24 13.08 15.31 12.05
N LYS A 25 14.00 15.18 13.01
CA LYS A 25 15.21 14.38 12.88
C LYS A 25 15.08 13.08 13.65
N GLY A 26 15.55 11.98 13.06
CA GLY A 26 15.65 10.68 13.71
C GLY A 26 17.11 10.29 13.95
N VAL A 27 17.32 9.28 14.79
CA VAL A 27 18.64 8.67 14.98
C VAL A 27 18.65 7.35 14.21
N PHE A 28 19.50 7.28 13.19
CA PHE A 28 19.72 6.07 12.39
C PHE A 28 21.21 5.74 12.47
N ASP A 29 21.55 4.50 12.85
CA ASP A 29 22.93 4.05 13.05
C ASP A 29 23.82 5.05 13.82
N THR A 30 23.27 5.63 14.91
CA THR A 30 23.91 6.63 15.80
C THR A 30 24.17 8.02 15.18
N VAL A 31 23.74 8.26 13.94
CA VAL A 31 23.83 9.56 13.27
C VAL A 31 22.47 10.26 13.28
N LEU A 32 22.48 11.57 13.52
CA LEU A 32 21.28 12.40 13.46
C LEU A 32 21.01 12.81 12.02
N GLU A 33 20.03 12.16 11.39
CA GLU A 33 19.66 12.41 10.01
C GLU A 33 18.21 12.90 9.89
N LYS A 34 17.84 13.41 8.71
CA LYS A 34 16.42 13.63 8.41
C LYS A 34 15.73 12.26 8.44
N HIS A 35 14.56 12.22 9.05
CA HIS A 35 13.74 11.02 9.06
C HIS A 35 13.48 10.51 7.62
N PRO A 36 13.50 9.20 7.35
CA PRO A 36 13.35 8.64 6.00
C PRO A 36 11.98 8.94 5.39
N GLU A 37 10.94 9.05 6.22
CA GLU A 37 9.65 9.60 5.81
C GLU A 37 9.73 11.13 5.81
N ASN A 38 10.13 11.74 4.69
CA ASN A 38 10.24 13.20 4.59
C ASN A 38 9.75 13.74 3.24
N SER A 39 9.54 15.05 3.19
CA SER A 39 9.01 15.76 2.02
C SER A 39 9.90 15.72 0.78
N ASP A 40 11.21 15.41 0.89
CA ASP A 40 12.10 15.35 -0.28
C ASP A 40 11.73 14.17 -1.20
N ARG A 41 11.30 13.02 -0.64
CA ARG A 41 10.81 11.89 -1.44
C ARG A 41 9.55 12.26 -2.24
N ILE A 42 8.62 12.93 -1.60
CA ILE A 42 7.36 13.37 -2.22
C ILE A 42 7.62 14.41 -3.33
N ARG A 43 8.55 15.35 -3.14
CA ARG A 43 8.97 16.31 -4.18
C ARG A 43 9.48 15.60 -5.44
N ASN A 44 10.28 14.54 -5.26
CA ASN A 44 10.81 13.78 -6.39
C ASN A 44 9.70 13.07 -7.17
N ILE A 45 8.77 12.41 -6.47
CA ILE A 45 7.60 11.74 -7.07
C ILE A 45 6.78 12.74 -7.89
N VAL A 46 6.41 13.88 -7.30
CA VAL A 46 5.61 14.91 -7.99
C VAL A 46 6.34 15.44 -9.23
N SER A 47 7.66 15.65 -9.15
CA SER A 47 8.46 16.08 -10.30
C SER A 47 8.48 15.05 -11.44
N ILE A 48 8.64 13.76 -11.11
CA ILE A 48 8.62 12.66 -12.09
C ILE A 48 7.23 12.54 -12.72
N LEU A 49 6.15 12.59 -11.95
CA LEU A 49 4.79 12.55 -12.50
C LEU A 49 4.52 13.76 -13.40
N SER A 50 5.01 14.94 -13.03
CA SER A 50 4.77 16.17 -13.79
C SER A 50 5.55 16.25 -15.10
N LYS A 51 6.74 15.65 -15.17
CA LYS A 51 7.69 15.83 -16.29
C LYS A 51 8.08 14.55 -17.01
N GLY A 52 7.75 13.41 -16.43
CA GLY A 52 8.15 12.09 -16.90
C GLY A 52 7.34 11.61 -18.11
N PRO A 53 7.63 10.38 -18.58
CA PRO A 53 7.04 9.83 -19.80
C PRO A 53 5.51 9.65 -19.71
N ILE A 54 4.98 9.53 -18.50
CA ILE A 54 3.53 9.36 -18.26
C ILE A 54 2.77 10.67 -18.05
N SER A 55 3.47 11.81 -17.97
CA SER A 55 2.87 13.12 -17.63
C SER A 55 1.68 13.50 -18.54
N SER A 56 1.77 13.18 -19.83
CA SER A 56 0.70 13.45 -20.81
C SER A 56 -0.59 12.65 -20.59
N TYR A 57 -0.55 11.59 -19.78
CA TYR A 57 -1.70 10.75 -19.43
C TYR A 57 -2.31 11.13 -18.08
N ILE A 58 -1.68 12.05 -17.33
CA ILE A 58 -2.12 12.42 -15.98
C ILE A 58 -3.15 13.55 -16.04
N SER A 59 -4.21 13.40 -15.24
CA SER A 59 -5.12 14.48 -14.85
C SER A 59 -4.97 14.77 -13.37
N TRP A 60 -4.49 15.97 -13.06
CA TRP A 60 -4.30 16.43 -11.69
C TRP A 60 -5.60 16.95 -11.11
N HIS A 61 -5.90 16.56 -9.88
CA HIS A 61 -7.04 17.00 -9.09
C HIS A 61 -6.55 17.55 -7.77
N SER A 62 -7.17 18.63 -7.30
CA SER A 62 -6.86 19.16 -5.97
C SER A 62 -7.44 18.23 -4.91
N GLY A 63 -6.60 17.77 -3.99
CA GLY A 63 -7.05 17.19 -2.73
C GLY A 63 -7.62 18.26 -1.82
N SER A 64 -8.48 17.86 -0.88
CA SER A 64 -8.92 18.67 0.26
C SER A 64 -8.65 17.93 1.55
N PRO A 65 -8.32 18.61 2.66
CA PRO A 65 -8.25 17.97 3.97
C PRO A 65 -9.55 17.23 4.28
N ALA A 66 -9.44 16.01 4.82
CA ALA A 66 -10.61 15.27 5.28
C ALA A 66 -11.25 16.02 6.46
N THR A 67 -12.58 16.16 6.42
CA THR A 67 -13.35 16.70 7.56
C THR A 67 -13.38 15.69 8.70
N ILE A 68 -13.62 16.16 9.93
CA ILE A 68 -13.79 15.28 11.11
C ILE A 68 -14.89 14.23 10.85
N HIS A 69 -15.99 14.61 10.19
CA HIS A 69 -17.05 13.67 9.86
C HIS A 69 -16.56 12.55 8.92
N GLN A 70 -15.72 12.86 7.94
CA GLN A 70 -15.12 11.86 7.04
C GLN A 70 -14.05 11.01 7.74
N LEU A 71 -13.33 11.56 8.72
CA LEU A 71 -12.40 10.75 9.54
C LEU A 71 -13.15 9.75 10.42
N LEU A 72 -14.32 10.13 10.92
CA LEU A 72 -15.17 9.27 11.74
C LEU A 72 -16.02 8.29 10.91
N SER A 73 -16.12 8.48 9.60
CA SER A 73 -16.93 7.62 8.72
C SER A 73 -16.27 6.30 8.36
N PHE A 74 -15.14 5.94 8.99
CA PHE A 74 -14.43 4.67 8.83
C PHE A 74 -15.34 3.43 9.02
N HIS A 75 -16.58 3.63 9.49
CA HIS A 75 -17.59 2.58 9.71
C HIS A 75 -18.86 2.67 8.83
N SER A 76 -19.01 3.60 7.88
CA SER A 76 -20.22 3.69 7.03
C SER A 76 -19.95 3.23 5.58
N GLN A 77 -20.53 2.08 5.19
CA GLN A 77 -20.44 1.45 3.87
C GLN A 77 -21.34 2.09 2.78
N ASP A 78 -21.39 3.42 2.68
CA ASP A 78 -22.25 4.11 1.70
C ASP A 78 -21.52 4.50 0.39
N SER A 79 -20.40 3.83 0.07
CA SER A 79 -19.60 4.12 -1.13
C SER A 79 -20.13 3.48 -2.43
N GLY A 80 -21.17 2.66 -2.35
CA GLY A 80 -21.75 1.94 -3.49
C GLY A 80 -20.93 0.76 -4.03
N CYS A 81 -19.71 0.55 -3.52
CA CYS A 81 -18.89 -0.64 -3.79
C CYS A 81 -19.24 -1.74 -2.80
N LYS A 82 -19.53 -2.96 -3.26
CA LYS A 82 -19.93 -4.07 -2.39
C LYS A 82 -18.74 -4.88 -1.92
N LYS A 83 -17.72 -5.01 -2.76
CA LYS A 83 -16.49 -5.75 -2.46
C LYS A 83 -15.25 -4.93 -2.85
N VAL A 84 -14.35 -4.73 -1.89
CA VAL A 84 -13.10 -3.97 -2.10
C VAL A 84 -11.91 -4.85 -1.79
N LEU A 85 -10.94 -4.93 -2.70
CA LEU A 85 -9.63 -5.52 -2.43
C LEU A 85 -8.69 -4.41 -1.94
N VAL A 86 -7.97 -4.65 -0.85
CA VAL A 86 -6.77 -3.90 -0.48
C VAL A 86 -5.58 -4.83 -0.63
N LEU A 87 -4.73 -4.56 -1.61
CA LEU A 87 -3.47 -5.26 -1.81
C LEU A 87 -2.34 -4.34 -1.35
N ASP A 88 -1.50 -4.83 -0.44
CA ASP A 88 -0.35 -4.11 0.07
C ASP A 88 0.93 -4.89 -0.22
N ILE A 89 1.88 -4.21 -0.88
CA ILE A 89 3.21 -4.73 -1.22
C ILE A 89 4.34 -4.01 -0.46
N ASP A 90 3.97 -3.16 0.50
CA ASP A 90 4.88 -2.61 1.50
C ASP A 90 5.55 -3.75 2.29
N VAL A 91 6.82 -3.56 2.66
CA VAL A 91 7.58 -4.61 3.34
C VAL A 91 7.05 -4.89 4.75
N HIS A 92 6.28 -3.95 5.29
CA HIS A 92 5.67 -3.97 6.61
C HIS A 92 4.20 -4.39 6.55
N TYR A 93 3.75 -5.10 7.57
CA TYR A 93 2.34 -5.44 7.71
C TYR A 93 1.49 -4.20 8.04
N GLY A 94 0.52 -3.87 7.18
CA GLY A 94 -0.43 -2.76 7.33
C GLY A 94 -1.52 -3.02 8.36
N ASN A 95 -1.10 -3.17 9.61
CA ASN A 95 -1.92 -3.54 10.77
C ASN A 95 -3.21 -2.73 10.97
N GLY A 96 -3.18 -1.42 10.75
CA GLY A 96 -4.35 -0.56 10.96
C GLY A 96 -5.51 -0.85 10.00
N THR A 97 -5.21 -1.20 8.75
CA THR A 97 -6.21 -1.56 7.75
C THR A 97 -6.75 -2.97 8.01
N ALA A 98 -5.87 -3.91 8.37
CA ALA A 98 -6.28 -5.26 8.74
C ALA A 98 -7.23 -5.25 9.95
N GLU A 99 -6.92 -4.48 11.00
CA GLU A 99 -7.78 -4.35 12.19
C GLU A 99 -9.14 -3.74 11.85
N GLY A 100 -9.16 -2.72 11.00
CA GLY A 100 -10.39 -2.04 10.56
C GLY A 100 -11.41 -2.96 9.88
N PHE A 101 -10.94 -3.98 9.16
CA PHE A 101 -11.77 -4.87 8.35
C PHE A 101 -11.75 -6.33 8.80
N TYR A 102 -11.09 -6.66 9.92
CA TYR A 102 -10.85 -8.04 10.37
C TYR A 102 -12.11 -8.89 10.51
N ARG A 103 -13.28 -8.26 10.68
CA ARG A 103 -14.58 -8.91 10.84
C ARG A 103 -15.53 -8.74 9.65
N SER A 104 -15.06 -8.20 8.51
CA SER A 104 -15.88 -7.94 7.32
C SER A 104 -15.56 -8.89 6.18
N ASP A 105 -16.59 -9.42 5.52
CA ASP A 105 -16.48 -10.18 4.27
C ASP A 105 -16.55 -9.27 3.02
N LYS A 106 -16.69 -7.95 3.21
CA LYS A 106 -16.80 -6.96 2.13
C LYS A 106 -15.45 -6.39 1.71
N VAL A 107 -14.41 -6.61 2.50
CA VAL A 107 -13.06 -6.16 2.19
C VAL A 107 -12.12 -7.34 2.31
N LEU A 108 -11.43 -7.68 1.21
CA LEU A 108 -10.32 -8.63 1.23
C LEU A 108 -9.03 -7.83 1.38
N THR A 109 -8.27 -8.10 2.45
CA THR A 109 -6.94 -7.54 2.67
C THR A 109 -5.88 -8.59 2.32
N VAL A 110 -4.88 -8.22 1.52
CA VAL A 110 -3.77 -9.09 1.11
C VAL A 110 -2.45 -8.38 1.33
N TRP A 111 -1.52 -9.00 2.06
CA TRP A 111 -0.27 -8.39 2.50
C TRP A 111 0.93 -9.21 2.05
N LEU A 112 1.85 -8.62 1.27
CA LEU A 112 3.13 -9.24 0.90
C LEU A 112 4.25 -8.55 1.67
N HIS A 113 4.64 -9.13 2.80
CA HIS A 113 5.51 -8.46 3.76
C HIS A 113 6.63 -9.39 4.23
N MET A 114 7.70 -8.83 4.80
CA MET A 114 8.71 -9.65 5.47
C MET A 114 8.17 -10.19 6.81
N ASN A 115 8.74 -11.29 7.27
CA ASN A 115 8.47 -11.75 8.62
C ASN A 115 9.21 -10.86 9.63
N HIS A 116 8.50 -9.91 10.22
CA HIS A 116 9.04 -8.98 11.22
C HIS A 116 8.53 -9.24 12.65
N GLY A 117 7.48 -10.05 12.82
CA GLY A 117 6.82 -10.29 14.11
C GLY A 117 6.25 -9.01 14.74
N SER A 118 5.79 -9.10 16.00
CA SER A 118 5.35 -7.92 16.72
C SER A 118 6.54 -7.01 17.07
N TRP A 119 6.41 -5.70 16.84
CA TRP A 119 7.45 -4.71 17.18
C TRP A 119 7.04 -3.67 18.24
N GLY A 120 6.06 -4.00 19.08
CA GLY A 120 5.71 -3.20 20.25
C GLY A 120 4.21 -3.02 20.44
N PRO A 121 3.78 -2.22 21.44
CA PRO A 121 2.37 -2.10 21.82
C PRO A 121 1.46 -1.59 20.70
N SER A 122 1.99 -0.76 19.78
CA SER A 122 1.24 -0.25 18.62
C SER A 122 1.18 -1.24 17.45
N HIS A 123 1.93 -2.34 17.51
CA HIS A 123 1.99 -3.37 16.48
C HIS A 123 2.06 -4.77 17.12
N PRO A 124 0.97 -5.19 17.81
CA PRO A 124 0.91 -6.48 18.48
C PRO A 124 0.76 -7.66 17.51
N GLN A 125 0.35 -7.42 16.27
CA GLN A 125 0.13 -8.47 15.28
C GLN A 125 1.46 -9.10 14.84
N ASN A 126 1.41 -10.40 14.57
CA ASN A 126 2.58 -11.15 14.12
C ASN A 126 2.64 -11.24 12.59
N GLY A 127 1.52 -10.96 11.89
CA GLY A 127 1.44 -11.08 10.44
C GLY A 127 1.59 -12.53 9.98
N THR A 128 1.15 -13.50 10.78
CA THR A 128 1.25 -14.91 10.40
C THR A 128 0.16 -15.30 9.42
N VAL A 129 0.37 -16.41 8.72
CA VAL A 129 -0.62 -17.02 7.82
C VAL A 129 -1.91 -17.45 8.54
N ASP A 130 -1.88 -17.56 9.87
CA ASP A 130 -3.03 -17.98 10.68
C ASP A 130 -3.93 -16.79 11.12
N GLU A 131 -3.47 -15.56 10.92
CA GLU A 131 -4.27 -14.34 11.18
C GLU A 131 -5.24 -14.09 10.01
N LEU A 132 -6.33 -14.84 9.96
CA LEU A 132 -7.23 -14.93 8.80
C LEU A 132 -8.48 -14.02 8.86
N GLY A 133 -8.60 -13.19 9.90
CA GLY A 133 -9.86 -12.51 10.21
C GLY A 133 -10.72 -13.29 11.20
N GLU A 134 -11.87 -12.72 11.58
CA GLU A 134 -12.77 -13.26 12.60
C GLU A 134 -14.25 -13.09 12.22
N GLY A 135 -15.11 -14.00 12.68
CA GLY A 135 -16.55 -13.90 12.43
C GLY A 135 -16.86 -13.93 10.93
N GLU A 136 -17.59 -12.93 10.44
CA GLU A 136 -17.91 -12.83 9.00
C GLU A 136 -16.66 -12.57 8.14
N GLY A 137 -15.64 -11.90 8.69
CA GLY A 137 -14.37 -11.62 8.01
C GLY A 137 -13.38 -12.77 8.00
N PHE A 138 -13.73 -13.93 8.55
CA PHE A 138 -12.83 -15.09 8.52
C PHE A 138 -12.57 -15.54 7.07
N GLY A 139 -11.29 -15.60 6.70
CA GLY A 139 -10.83 -15.88 5.34
C GLY A 139 -10.68 -14.65 4.44
N TYR A 140 -10.90 -13.44 4.97
CA TYR A 140 -10.79 -12.17 4.23
C TYR A 140 -9.60 -11.30 4.67
N ASN A 141 -8.73 -11.81 5.55
CA ASN A 141 -7.39 -11.27 5.78
C ASN A 141 -6.34 -12.30 5.37
N LEU A 142 -5.47 -11.95 4.41
CA LEU A 142 -4.48 -12.87 3.84
C LEU A 142 -3.07 -12.31 4.02
N ASN A 143 -2.33 -12.89 4.95
CA ASN A 143 -0.91 -12.59 5.15
C ASN A 143 -0.06 -13.52 4.30
N VAL A 144 0.86 -12.94 3.53
CA VAL A 144 1.84 -13.65 2.71
C VAL A 144 3.25 -13.27 3.18
N PRO A 145 3.73 -13.86 4.30
CA PRO A 145 5.06 -13.58 4.81
C PRO A 145 6.11 -14.14 3.85
N LEU A 146 6.89 -13.25 3.26
CA LEU A 146 7.97 -13.58 2.34
C LEU A 146 9.29 -13.78 3.10
N PRO A 147 10.11 -14.79 2.73
CA PRO A 147 11.46 -14.92 3.26
C PRO A 147 12.28 -13.66 3.05
N ASN A 148 13.22 -13.39 3.96
CA ASN A 148 14.18 -12.30 3.79
C ASN A 148 15.01 -12.51 2.52
N GLY A 149 15.23 -11.44 1.76
CA GLY A 149 15.94 -11.45 0.48
C GLY A 149 15.07 -11.86 -0.71
N SER A 150 13.74 -11.94 -0.55
CA SER A 150 12.85 -12.15 -1.70
C SER A 150 12.93 -10.94 -2.62
N GLY A 151 13.27 -11.20 -3.89
CA GLY A 151 13.23 -10.23 -4.98
C GLY A 151 12.07 -10.50 -5.92
N ASP A 152 12.19 -10.00 -7.14
CA ASP A 152 11.13 -10.01 -8.17
C ASP A 152 10.47 -11.37 -8.37
N GLU A 153 11.25 -12.46 -8.41
CA GLU A 153 10.70 -13.81 -8.57
C GLU A 153 9.88 -14.29 -7.36
N GLY A 154 10.28 -13.90 -6.15
CA GLY A 154 9.56 -14.25 -4.93
C GLY A 154 8.21 -13.53 -4.86
N TYR A 155 8.22 -12.23 -5.13
CA TYR A 155 6.99 -11.43 -5.24
C TYR A 155 6.11 -11.92 -6.40
N GLY A 156 6.69 -12.16 -7.58
CA GLY A 156 5.98 -12.67 -8.74
C GLY A 156 5.35 -14.04 -8.51
N TYR A 157 6.03 -14.93 -7.78
CA TYR A 157 5.47 -16.22 -7.38
C TYR A 157 4.30 -16.04 -6.41
N ALA A 158 4.44 -15.23 -5.37
CA ALA A 158 3.35 -14.93 -4.43
C ALA A 158 2.14 -14.32 -5.13
N MET A 159 2.36 -13.40 -6.06
CA MET A 159 1.30 -12.80 -6.88
C MET A 159 0.54 -13.87 -7.69
N ARG A 160 1.26 -14.75 -8.38
CA ARG A 160 0.65 -15.78 -9.24
C ARG A 160 -0.08 -16.87 -8.46
N GLU A 161 0.52 -17.35 -7.38
CA GLU A 161 0.05 -18.55 -6.69
C GLU A 161 -0.91 -18.25 -5.55
N VAL A 162 -0.91 -17.01 -5.03
CA VAL A 162 -1.71 -16.63 -3.86
C VAL A 162 -2.64 -15.48 -4.17
N VAL A 163 -2.10 -14.35 -4.64
CA VAL A 163 -2.88 -13.11 -4.80
C VAL A 163 -3.90 -13.23 -5.91
N ILE A 164 -3.48 -13.61 -7.13
CA ILE A 164 -4.37 -13.73 -8.28
C ILE A 164 -5.53 -14.71 -7.99
N PRO A 165 -5.29 -15.93 -7.47
CA PRO A 165 -6.39 -16.83 -7.11
C PRO A 165 -7.34 -16.27 -6.04
N ALA A 166 -6.81 -15.55 -5.04
CA ALA A 166 -7.64 -14.92 -4.02
C ALA A 166 -8.52 -13.81 -4.62
N VAL A 167 -7.97 -13.00 -5.51
CA VAL A 167 -8.69 -11.94 -6.22
C VAL A 167 -9.77 -12.51 -7.15
N GLU A 168 -9.44 -13.55 -7.92
CA GLU A 168 -10.40 -14.24 -8.80
C GLU A 168 -11.56 -14.84 -8.01
N LYS A 169 -11.28 -15.40 -6.83
CA LYS A 169 -12.32 -15.94 -5.95
C LYS A 169 -13.16 -14.84 -5.28
N PHE A 170 -12.54 -13.73 -4.92
CA PHE A 170 -13.21 -12.64 -4.23
C PHE A 170 -14.02 -11.75 -5.17
N GLU A 171 -13.63 -11.63 -6.45
CA GLU A 171 -14.27 -10.80 -7.47
C GLU A 171 -14.56 -9.37 -6.97
N PRO A 172 -13.54 -8.55 -6.63
CA PRO A 172 -13.74 -7.22 -6.10
C PRO A 172 -14.35 -6.27 -7.16
N ASP A 173 -15.21 -5.35 -6.71
CA ASP A 173 -15.72 -4.25 -7.53
C ASP A 173 -14.67 -3.12 -7.68
N MET A 174 -13.75 -3.03 -6.72
CA MET A 174 -12.70 -2.02 -6.65
C MET A 174 -11.44 -2.60 -6.01
N MET A 175 -10.28 -2.19 -6.51
CA MET A 175 -8.97 -2.53 -5.93
C MET A 175 -8.27 -1.27 -5.45
N VAL A 176 -7.73 -1.33 -4.25
CA VAL A 176 -6.83 -0.35 -3.66
C VAL A 176 -5.47 -1.02 -3.55
N LEU A 177 -4.47 -0.44 -4.23
CA LEU A 177 -3.10 -0.92 -4.16
C LEU A 177 -2.29 0.05 -3.29
N VAL A 178 -1.76 -0.47 -2.19
CA VAL A 178 -0.84 0.24 -1.31
C VAL A 178 0.58 -0.11 -1.78
N ILE A 179 1.30 0.91 -2.27
CA ILE A 179 2.63 0.76 -2.87
C ILE A 179 3.65 1.39 -1.94
N GLY A 180 4.04 0.64 -0.90
CA GLY A 180 5.29 0.89 -0.20
C GLY A 180 6.48 0.78 -1.16
N GLN A 181 7.53 1.54 -0.91
CA GLN A 181 8.78 1.51 -1.70
C GLN A 181 9.96 0.97 -0.89
N ASP A 182 9.69 0.50 0.32
CA ASP A 182 10.65 -0.05 1.28
C ASP A 182 10.89 -1.56 1.11
N SER A 183 10.12 -2.23 0.25
CA SER A 183 10.47 -3.55 -0.31
C SER A 183 11.71 -3.51 -1.23
N SER A 184 12.21 -2.32 -1.56
CA SER A 184 13.39 -2.10 -2.38
C SER A 184 14.67 -2.65 -1.75
N ALA A 185 15.56 -3.19 -2.58
CA ALA A 185 16.89 -3.69 -2.18
C ALA A 185 17.80 -2.64 -1.51
N PHE A 186 17.48 -1.35 -1.64
CA PHE A 186 18.23 -0.24 -1.07
C PHE A 186 17.58 0.37 0.18
N ASP A 187 16.46 -0.18 0.64
CA ASP A 187 15.79 0.34 1.82
C ASP A 187 16.50 -0.09 3.11
N PRO A 188 16.82 0.85 4.03
CA PRO A 188 17.51 0.52 5.28
C PRO A 188 16.63 -0.26 6.27
N ASN A 189 15.30 -0.14 6.15
CA ASN A 189 14.31 -0.72 7.04
C ASN A 189 13.74 -2.04 6.47
N GLY A 190 13.79 -2.22 5.16
CA GLY A 190 13.47 -3.49 4.49
C GLY A 190 14.60 -4.52 4.56
N ARG A 191 14.23 -5.79 4.35
CA ARG A 191 15.16 -6.91 4.10
C ARG A 191 14.84 -7.64 2.80
N GLN A 192 14.09 -6.98 1.90
CA GLN A 192 13.70 -7.53 0.60
C GLN A 192 14.60 -6.99 -0.51
N CYS A 193 14.51 -7.59 -1.69
CA CYS A 193 15.35 -7.27 -2.84
C CYS A 193 14.52 -6.99 -4.10
N LEU A 194 13.36 -6.36 -3.95
CA LEU A 194 12.49 -6.00 -5.06
C LEU A 194 13.15 -4.91 -5.90
N THR A 195 13.17 -5.10 -7.22
CA THR A 195 13.66 -4.11 -8.18
C THR A 195 12.52 -3.23 -8.69
N MET A 196 12.86 -2.12 -9.35
CA MET A 196 11.87 -1.25 -10.01
C MET A 196 11.09 -1.95 -11.12
N ASP A 197 11.67 -2.98 -11.76
CA ASP A 197 10.99 -3.74 -12.81
C ASP A 197 10.05 -4.80 -12.22
N GLY A 198 10.34 -5.25 -10.98
CA GLY A 198 9.52 -6.22 -10.25
C GLY A 198 8.33 -5.61 -9.51
N SER A 199 8.41 -4.32 -9.14
CA SER A 199 7.33 -3.55 -8.50
C SER A 199 6.27 -3.07 -9.48
#